data_AF-A0A7S0JEB5-F1
#
_entry.id   AF-A0A7S0JEB5-F1
#
_cell.length_a   1.000
_cell.length_b   1.000
_cell.length_c   1.000
_cell.angle_alpha   90.00
_cell.angle_beta   90.00
_cell.angle_gamma   90.00
#
_symmetry.space_group_name_H-M   'P 1'
#
loop_
_entity.id
_entity.type
_entity.pdbx_description
1 polymer ?
#
loop_
_entity_poly.entity_id
_entity_poly.type
_entity_poly.pdbx_seq_one_letter_code
_entity_poly.pdbx_strand_id
1 'polypeptide(L)'
;MPPPDDISDEVLLKIVLQETTDEETNALVWKYLGYRRSTQTDAWDATFVFPKWAERYPQPPDLIGVTRTYTREVDEPVLRAVQSLQRSVPTEHKKGLVRTLKPLGWSGYILDGLTPNKTRRAQVANWLLYYRTALHGVPLDELQRRKAERAAVEAQAPARPPTGTTKQGVI
;
A
#
# COMPACT_ATOMS: atom_id res chain seq x y z
N MET A 1 1.31 -9.75 -20.08
CA MET A 1 2.00 -8.44 -20.08
C MET A 1 3.15 -8.53 -19.08
N PRO A 2 4.41 -8.24 -19.48
CA PRO A 2 5.53 -8.27 -18.55
C PRO A 2 5.31 -7.23 -17.43
N PRO A 3 5.76 -7.51 -16.19
CA PRO A 3 5.63 -6.53 -15.12
C PRO A 3 6.37 -5.24 -15.47
N PRO A 4 5.87 -4.06 -15.07
CA PRO A 4 6.53 -2.80 -15.39
C PRO A 4 7.91 -2.69 -14.70
N ASP A 5 8.90 -2.19 -15.44
CA ASP A 5 10.30 -2.11 -14.98
C ASP A 5 10.48 -1.13 -13.80
N ASP A 6 9.64 -0.10 -13.74
CA ASP A 6 9.63 0.93 -12.69
C ASP A 6 8.99 0.46 -11.37
N ILE A 7 8.55 -0.80 -11.27
CA ILE A 7 8.20 -1.48 -10.02
C ILE A 7 8.93 -2.83 -9.87
N SER A 8 10.11 -2.95 -10.47
CA SER A 8 11.02 -4.09 -10.30
C SER A 8 11.47 -4.26 -8.84
N ASP A 9 12.01 -5.45 -8.51
CA ASP A 9 12.47 -5.75 -7.14
C ASP A 9 13.55 -4.78 -6.67
N GLU A 10 14.40 -4.31 -7.58
CA GLU A 10 15.41 -3.28 -7.31
C GLU A 10 14.77 -1.94 -6.94
N VAL A 11 13.71 -1.51 -7.64
CA VAL A 11 13.02 -0.25 -7.31
C VAL A 11 12.32 -0.37 -5.96
N LEU A 12 11.67 -1.50 -5.70
CA LEU A 12 11.06 -1.76 -4.38
C LEU A 12 12.10 -1.76 -3.27
N LEU A 13 13.30 -2.30 -3.53
CA LEU A 13 14.43 -2.25 -2.60
C LEU A 13 14.88 -0.80 -2.35
N LYS A 14 15.06 0.00 -3.39
CA LYS A 14 15.42 1.43 -3.28
C LYS A 14 14.43 2.21 -2.42
N ILE A 15 13.13 1.93 -2.57
CA ILE A 15 12.07 2.57 -1.77
C ILE A 15 12.25 2.26 -0.28
N VAL A 16 12.49 0.99 0.09
CA VAL A 16 12.66 0.58 1.49
C VAL A 16 14.03 0.96 2.07
N LEU A 17 15.06 1.09 1.24
CA LEU A 17 16.36 1.60 1.68
C LEU A 17 16.40 3.14 1.77
N GLN A 18 15.29 3.82 1.44
CA GLN A 18 15.19 5.28 1.39
C GLN A 18 16.14 5.93 0.37
N GLU A 19 16.49 5.20 -0.69
CA GLU A 19 17.32 5.69 -1.80
C GLU A 19 16.52 6.50 -2.82
N THR A 20 15.18 6.44 -2.76
CA THR A 20 14.26 7.30 -3.52
C THR A 20 13.76 8.46 -2.66
N THR A 21 13.46 9.60 -3.28
CA THR A 21 12.79 10.71 -2.57
C THR A 21 11.36 10.36 -2.15
N ASP A 22 10.83 11.10 -1.18
CA ASP A 22 9.47 10.88 -0.67
C ASP A 22 8.43 11.20 -1.78
N GLU A 23 8.72 12.22 -2.59
CA GLU A 23 7.94 12.69 -3.74
C GLU A 23 7.94 11.68 -4.90
N GLU A 24 9.10 11.15 -5.29
CA GLU A 24 9.19 10.12 -6.34
C GLU A 24 8.42 8.86 -5.95
N THR A 25 8.53 8.46 -4.69
CA THR A 25 7.81 7.29 -4.16
C THR A 25 6.30 7.52 -4.22
N ASN A 26 5.83 8.71 -3.82
CA ASN A 26 4.42 9.09 -3.92
C ASN A 26 3.95 9.10 -5.39
N ALA A 27 4.70 9.75 -6.28
CA ALA A 27 4.36 9.84 -7.70
C ALA A 27 4.24 8.46 -8.36
N LEU A 28 5.12 7.53 -8.00
CA LEU A 28 5.07 6.14 -8.47
C LEU A 28 3.77 5.45 -8.02
N VAL A 29 3.38 5.59 -6.76
CA VAL A 29 2.11 5.03 -6.27
C VAL A 29 0.92 5.68 -6.93
N TRP A 30 0.93 6.99 -7.11
CA TRP A 30 -0.17 7.72 -7.75
C TRP A 30 -0.39 7.25 -9.19
N LYS A 31 0.69 7.05 -9.94
CA LYS A 31 0.67 6.46 -11.29
C LYS A 31 -0.07 5.12 -11.29
N TYR A 32 0.27 4.24 -10.35
CA TYR A 32 -0.32 2.90 -10.28
C TYR A 32 -1.71 2.84 -9.64
N LEU A 33 -2.06 3.84 -8.82
CA LEU A 33 -3.43 4.05 -8.36
C LEU A 33 -4.34 4.53 -9.48
N GLY A 34 -3.77 5.10 -10.55
CA GLY A 34 -4.50 5.59 -11.72
C GLY A 34 -4.64 7.12 -11.79
N TYR A 35 -4.00 7.87 -10.88
CA TYR A 35 -3.98 9.32 -10.99
C TYR A 35 -3.18 9.75 -12.21
N ARG A 36 -3.72 10.69 -12.98
CA ARG A 36 -3.05 11.28 -14.14
C ARG A 36 -2.98 12.78 -13.94
N ARG A 37 -1.82 13.37 -14.21
CA ARG A 37 -1.71 14.83 -14.25
C ARG A 37 -2.07 15.30 -15.65
N SER A 38 -3.10 16.13 -15.76
CA SER A 38 -3.47 16.76 -17.03
C SER A 38 -2.44 17.81 -17.40
N THR A 39 -1.80 17.66 -18.55
CA THR A 39 -0.81 18.63 -19.06
C THR A 39 -1.42 19.96 -19.47
N GLN A 40 -2.75 20.01 -19.66
CA GLN A 40 -3.46 21.22 -20.11
C GLN A 40 -3.96 22.09 -18.95
N THR A 41 -4.38 21.48 -17.85
CA THR A 41 -5.04 22.17 -16.73
C THR A 41 -4.22 22.15 -15.45
N ASP A 42 -3.09 21.45 -15.46
CA ASP A 42 -2.29 21.10 -14.28
C ASP A 42 -3.07 20.41 -13.14
N ALA A 43 -4.27 19.93 -13.46
CA ALA A 43 -5.16 19.28 -12.51
C ALA A 43 -4.89 17.77 -12.46
N TRP A 44 -5.10 17.19 -11.29
CA TRP A 44 -5.09 15.75 -11.12
C TRP A 44 -6.43 15.16 -11.56
N ASP A 45 -6.36 14.19 -12.46
CA ASP A 45 -7.45 13.38 -12.94
C ASP A 45 -7.46 12.04 -12.17
N ALA A 46 -8.59 11.75 -11.52
CA ALA A 46 -8.84 10.53 -10.76
C ALA A 46 -9.81 9.58 -11.48
N THR A 47 -10.17 9.81 -12.75
CA THR A 47 -11.12 8.98 -13.50
C THR A 47 -10.69 7.52 -13.62
N PHE A 48 -9.38 7.24 -13.66
CA PHE A 48 -8.84 5.88 -13.72
C PHE A 48 -8.51 5.29 -12.35
N VAL A 49 -8.79 6.02 -11.27
CA VAL A 49 -8.56 5.55 -9.90
C VAL A 49 -9.72 4.70 -9.44
N PHE A 50 -9.46 3.74 -8.54
CA PHE A 50 -10.51 2.92 -7.95
C PHE A 50 -11.64 3.79 -7.39
N PRO A 51 -12.92 3.59 -7.74
CA PRO A 51 -14.00 4.52 -7.40
C PRO A 51 -14.08 4.87 -5.91
N LYS A 52 -14.01 3.86 -5.02
CA LYS A 52 -14.01 4.07 -3.56
C LYS A 52 -12.80 4.86 -3.05
N TRP A 53 -11.67 4.78 -3.75
CA TRP A 53 -10.50 5.58 -3.44
C TRP A 53 -10.67 7.01 -3.94
N ALA A 54 -11.09 7.19 -5.19
CA ALA A 54 -11.33 8.49 -5.81
C ALA A 54 -12.38 9.33 -5.05
N GLU A 55 -13.46 8.70 -4.57
CA GLU A 55 -14.48 9.35 -3.73
C GLU A 55 -13.88 9.93 -2.44
N ARG A 56 -12.93 9.22 -1.83
CA ARG A 56 -12.30 9.63 -0.57
C ARG A 56 -11.10 10.56 -0.78
N TYR A 57 -10.42 10.42 -1.91
CA TYR A 57 -9.20 11.11 -2.27
C TYR A 57 -9.29 11.60 -3.72
N PRO A 58 -10.04 12.68 -3.98
CA PRO A 58 -10.16 13.23 -5.34
C PRO A 58 -8.83 13.79 -5.85
N GLN A 59 -7.96 14.23 -4.95
CA GLN A 59 -6.57 14.58 -5.23
C GLN A 59 -5.63 13.52 -4.65
N PRO A 60 -4.45 13.31 -5.27
CA PRO A 60 -3.49 12.32 -4.79
C PRO A 60 -2.98 12.70 -3.39
N PRO A 61 -3.19 11.84 -2.37
CA PRO A 61 -2.74 12.12 -1.03
C PRO A 61 -1.25 11.81 -0.86
N ASP A 62 -0.59 12.48 0.06
CA ASP A 62 0.73 12.05 0.55
C ASP A 62 0.58 10.74 1.35
N LEU A 63 1.41 9.75 1.04
CA LEU A 63 1.42 8.42 1.66
C LEU A 63 2.67 8.18 2.51
N ILE A 64 3.72 8.98 2.31
CA ILE A 64 5.05 8.76 2.90
C ILE A 64 5.31 9.75 4.04
N GLY A 65 4.78 10.98 3.95
CA GLY A 65 5.03 12.06 4.89
C GLY A 65 6.20 12.92 4.45
N VAL A 66 6.06 13.57 3.29
CA VAL A 66 7.08 14.40 2.63
C VAL A 66 7.57 15.52 3.54
N THR A 67 6.66 16.14 4.30
CA THR A 67 6.99 17.23 5.22
C THR A 67 7.74 16.77 6.47
N ARG A 68 7.78 15.45 6.74
CA ARG A 68 8.37 14.82 7.94
C ARG A 68 7.91 15.43 9.27
N THR A 69 6.76 16.11 9.25
CA THR A 69 6.11 16.70 10.43
C THR A 69 5.08 15.71 10.96
N TYR A 70 5.34 15.18 12.15
CA TYR A 70 4.50 14.15 12.78
C TYR A 70 3.52 14.71 13.82
N THR A 71 3.20 16.01 13.75
CA THR A 71 2.10 16.56 14.54
C THR A 71 0.79 15.98 14.04
N ARG A 72 -0.19 15.80 14.93
CA ARG A 72 -1.44 15.11 14.61
C ARG A 72 -2.14 15.74 13.41
N GLU A 73 -2.14 17.07 13.33
CA GLU A 73 -2.84 17.84 12.31
C GLU A 73 -2.29 17.59 10.90
N VAL A 74 -0.96 17.41 10.79
CA VAL A 74 -0.27 17.18 9.51
C VAL A 74 -0.20 15.69 9.17
N ASP A 75 -0.01 14.85 10.19
CA ASP A 75 0.25 13.43 10.02
C ASP A 75 -1.03 12.59 9.84
N GLU A 76 -2.14 13.00 10.46
CA GLU A 76 -3.40 12.26 10.42
C GLU A 76 -3.90 12.00 8.98
N PRO A 77 -3.91 12.98 8.04
CA PRO A 77 -4.28 12.73 6.65
C PRO A 77 -3.40 11.67 5.97
N VAL A 78 -2.07 11.74 6.15
CA VAL A 78 -1.09 10.80 5.58
C VAL A 78 -1.31 9.40 6.15
N LEU A 79 -1.48 9.31 7.47
CA LEU A 79 -1.75 8.06 8.17
C LEU A 79 -3.06 7.42 7.68
N ARG A 80 -4.14 8.20 7.50
CA ARG A 80 -5.42 7.68 7.00
C ARG A 80 -5.32 7.21 5.56
N ALA A 81 -4.56 7.91 4.72
CA ALA A 81 -4.33 7.53 3.33
C ALA A 81 -3.56 6.20 3.25
N VAL A 82 -2.43 6.07 3.94
CA VAL A 82 -1.63 4.84 3.93
C VAL A 82 -2.37 3.66 4.57
N GLN A 83 -3.15 3.89 5.63
CA GLN A 83 -4.02 2.85 6.22
C GLN A 83 -5.10 2.39 5.25
N SER A 84 -5.70 3.31 4.48
CA SER A 84 -6.66 2.96 3.44
C SER A 84 -5.99 2.14 2.33
N LEU A 85 -4.75 2.46 1.99
CA LEU A 85 -3.96 1.72 1.01
C LEU A 85 -3.71 0.29 1.50
N GLN A 86 -3.29 0.13 2.75
CA GLN A 86 -3.06 -1.17 3.38
C GLN A 86 -4.32 -2.03 3.49
N ARG A 87 -5.48 -1.40 3.71
CA ARG A 87 -6.78 -2.11 3.71
C ARG A 87 -7.17 -2.63 2.34
N SER A 88 -6.64 -2.05 1.25
CA SER A 88 -6.87 -2.57 -0.10
C SER A 88 -6.05 -3.83 -0.42
N VAL A 89 -4.99 -4.11 0.36
CA VAL A 89 -4.13 -5.29 0.16
C VAL A 89 -4.69 -6.49 0.95
N PRO A 90 -5.02 -7.61 0.28
CA PRO A 90 -5.45 -8.84 0.96
C PRO A 90 -4.38 -9.37 1.91
N THR A 91 -4.80 -10.09 2.95
CA THR A 91 -3.91 -10.59 4.02
C THR A 91 -2.79 -11.49 3.49
N GLU A 92 -3.05 -12.29 2.45
CA GLU A 92 -2.08 -13.16 1.78
C GLU A 92 -0.89 -12.39 1.18
N HIS A 93 -1.11 -11.14 0.76
CA HIS A 93 -0.10 -10.30 0.12
C HIS A 93 0.63 -9.38 1.12
N LYS A 94 0.28 -9.38 2.41
CA LYS A 94 0.89 -8.49 3.42
C LYS A 94 2.32 -8.84 3.81
N LYS A 95 2.74 -10.09 3.62
CA LYS A 95 4.12 -10.56 3.88
C LYS A 95 4.94 -10.76 2.60
N GLY A 96 4.40 -10.33 1.45
CA GLY A 96 5.03 -10.54 0.15
C GLY A 96 6.36 -9.80 0.00
N LEU A 97 6.46 -8.58 0.55
CA LEU A 97 7.62 -7.71 0.37
C LEU A 97 8.92 -8.35 0.90
N VAL A 98 8.91 -8.84 2.14
CA VAL A 98 10.09 -9.48 2.75
C VAL A 98 10.50 -10.72 1.96
N ARG A 99 9.53 -11.55 1.54
CA ARG A 99 9.83 -12.75 0.73
C ARG A 99 10.48 -12.38 -0.61
N THR A 100 10.03 -11.30 -1.23
CA THR A 100 10.49 -10.86 -2.55
C THR A 100 11.87 -10.21 -2.49
N LEU A 101 12.14 -9.39 -1.46
CA LEU A 101 13.42 -8.67 -1.34
C LEU A 101 14.50 -9.45 -0.55
N LYS A 102 14.15 -10.57 0.10
CA LYS A 102 15.13 -11.42 0.80
C LYS A 102 16.29 -11.90 -0.09
N PRO A 103 16.10 -12.34 -1.35
CA PRO A 103 17.19 -12.67 -2.27
C PRO A 103 18.11 -11.48 -2.58
N LEU A 104 17.62 -10.25 -2.47
CA LEU A 104 18.39 -9.01 -2.63
C LEU A 104 19.04 -8.52 -1.33
N GLY A 105 18.97 -9.32 -0.26
CA GLY A 105 19.61 -9.02 1.03
C GLY A 105 18.74 -8.22 2.01
N TRP A 106 17.46 -7.98 1.72
CA TRP A 106 16.57 -7.26 2.64
C TRP A 106 15.62 -8.21 3.39
N SER A 107 15.75 -8.25 4.72
CA SER A 107 14.91 -9.09 5.60
C SER A 107 13.84 -8.32 6.37
N GLY A 108 13.65 -7.03 6.09
CA GLY A 108 12.77 -6.13 6.83
C GLY A 108 13.54 -5.15 7.71
N TYR A 109 12.82 -4.17 8.28
CA TYR A 109 13.42 -3.23 9.23
C TYR A 109 13.59 -3.87 10.61
N ILE A 110 14.73 -3.58 11.25
CA ILE A 110 14.92 -3.78 12.68
C ILE A 110 14.05 -2.78 13.46
N LEU A 111 13.56 -3.19 14.64
CA LEU A 111 12.73 -2.32 15.49
C LEU A 111 13.48 -1.08 15.96
N ASP A 112 14.80 -1.19 16.09
CA ASP A 112 15.67 -0.09 16.46
C ASP A 112 15.77 0.93 15.31
N GLY A 113 15.39 2.18 15.57
CA GLY A 113 15.41 3.25 14.56
C GLY A 113 14.30 3.17 13.49
N LEU A 114 13.19 2.47 13.78
CA LEU A 114 12.00 2.47 12.93
C LEU A 114 11.26 3.82 13.04
N THR A 115 11.16 4.54 11.92
CA THR A 115 10.44 5.81 11.83
C THR A 115 9.09 5.64 11.14
N PRO A 116 8.14 6.57 11.32
CA PRO A 116 6.88 6.54 10.57
C PRO A 116 7.10 6.55 9.06
N ASN A 117 8.07 7.33 8.57
CA ASN A 117 8.46 7.38 7.15
C ASN A 117 8.94 5.99 6.63
N LYS A 118 9.87 5.32 7.34
CA LYS A 118 10.32 3.96 6.97
C LYS A 118 9.16 2.98 6.92
N THR A 119 8.29 3.02 7.93
CA THR A 119 7.12 2.14 8.00
C THR A 119 6.16 2.36 6.83
N ARG A 120 5.90 3.61 6.48
CA ARG A 120 5.06 4.00 5.33
C ARG A 120 5.65 3.57 4.00
N ARG A 121 6.97 3.69 3.82
CA ARG A 121 7.69 3.21 2.62
C ARG A 121 7.53 1.71 2.44
N ALA A 122 7.70 0.91 3.49
CA ALA A 122 7.44 -0.53 3.40
C ALA A 122 5.96 -0.84 3.09
N GLN A 123 5.03 -0.09 3.67
CA GLN A 123 3.60 -0.24 3.36
C GLN A 123 3.31 0.03 1.88
N VAL A 124 3.82 1.15 1.36
CA VAL A 124 3.70 1.53 -0.05
C VAL A 124 4.36 0.51 -0.98
N ALA A 125 5.61 0.10 -0.69
CA ALA A 125 6.32 -0.90 -1.49
C ALA A 125 5.57 -2.24 -1.52
N ASN A 126 4.97 -2.65 -0.41
CA ASN A 126 4.15 -3.86 -0.37
C ASN A 126 2.88 -3.72 -1.24
N TRP A 127 2.28 -2.53 -1.30
CA TRP A 127 1.15 -2.28 -2.18
C TRP A 127 1.56 -2.32 -3.66
N LEU A 128 2.70 -1.74 -4.03
CA LEU A 128 3.24 -1.81 -5.40
C LEU A 128 3.53 -3.25 -5.82
N LEU A 129 4.08 -4.07 -4.92
CA LEU A 129 4.26 -5.50 -5.13
C LEU A 129 2.92 -6.22 -5.38
N TYR A 130 1.91 -5.92 -4.56
CA TYR A 130 0.56 -6.45 -4.75
C TYR A 130 -0.01 -6.05 -6.11
N TYR A 131 0.11 -4.79 -6.50
CA TYR A 131 -0.31 -4.31 -7.81
C TYR A 131 0.37 -5.12 -8.93
N ARG A 132 1.71 -5.23 -8.90
CA ARG A 132 2.49 -5.96 -9.90
C ARG A 132 2.10 -7.44 -10.04
N THR A 133 1.80 -8.09 -8.92
CA THR A 133 1.61 -9.56 -8.89
C THR A 133 0.16 -9.97 -9.06
N ALA A 134 -0.79 -9.15 -8.63
CA ALA A 134 -2.21 -9.53 -8.56
C ALA A 134 -3.14 -8.65 -9.39
N LEU A 135 -2.76 -7.41 -9.73
CA LEU A 135 -3.60 -6.48 -10.48
C LEU A 135 -3.12 -6.26 -11.91
N HIS A 136 -1.80 -6.25 -12.11
CA HIS A 136 -1.19 -5.95 -13.40
C HIS A 136 -1.56 -7.00 -14.46
N GLY A 137 -2.15 -6.55 -15.57
CA GLY A 137 -2.56 -7.41 -16.68
C GLY A 137 -3.78 -8.30 -16.39
N VAL A 138 -4.46 -8.11 -15.27
CA VAL A 138 -5.69 -8.82 -14.93
C VAL A 138 -6.89 -7.96 -15.32
N PRO A 139 -7.82 -8.46 -16.14
CA PRO A 139 -8.98 -7.68 -16.56
C PRO A 139 -9.94 -7.45 -15.37
N LEU A 140 -10.71 -6.36 -15.44
CA LEU A 140 -11.51 -5.85 -14.32
C LEU A 140 -12.58 -6.84 -13.84
N ASP A 141 -13.16 -7.61 -14.76
CA ASP A 141 -14.13 -8.67 -14.51
C ASP A 141 -13.54 -9.81 -13.67
N GLU A 142 -12.31 -10.24 -13.97
CA GLU A 142 -11.58 -11.23 -13.20
C GLU A 142 -11.28 -10.74 -11.78
N LEU A 143 -10.91 -9.47 -11.62
CA LEU A 143 -10.70 -8.85 -10.31
C LEU A 143 -12.00 -8.77 -9.49
N GLN A 144 -13.12 -8.46 -10.15
CA GLN A 144 -14.44 -8.46 -9.52
C GLN A 144 -14.86 -9.87 -9.10
N ARG A 145 -14.61 -10.89 -9.94
CA ARG A 145 -14.90 -12.29 -9.62
C ARG A 145 -14.08 -12.77 -8.42
N ARG A 146 -12.76 -12.54 -8.41
CA ARG A 146 -11.89 -12.87 -7.25
C ARG A 146 -12.34 -12.17 -5.98
N LYS A 147 -12.80 -10.92 -6.09
CA LYS A 147 -13.34 -10.18 -4.94
C LYS A 147 -14.66 -10.78 -4.44
N ALA A 148 -15.55 -11.19 -5.34
CA ALA A 148 -16.81 -11.85 -4.99
C ALA A 148 -16.58 -13.24 -4.38
N GLU A 149 -15.68 -14.04 -4.94
CA GLU A 149 -15.25 -15.34 -4.41
C GLU A 149 -14.66 -15.19 -3.00
N ARG A 150 -13.77 -14.20 -2.80
CA ARG A 150 -13.23 -13.88 -1.48
C ARG A 150 -14.31 -13.45 -0.48
N ALA A 151 -15.22 -12.56 -0.89
CA ALA A 151 -16.32 -12.13 -0.04
C ALA A 151 -17.24 -13.31 0.35
N ALA A 152 -17.45 -14.26 -0.57
CA ALA A 152 -18.21 -15.48 -0.31
C ALA A 152 -17.47 -16.43 0.65
N VAL A 153 -16.15 -16.60 0.49
CA VAL A 153 -15.33 -17.39 1.41
C VAL A 153 -15.27 -16.76 2.80
N GLU A 154 -15.14 -15.44 2.88
CA GLU A 154 -15.12 -14.70 4.15
C GLU A 154 -16.49 -14.72 4.83
N ALA A 155 -17.58 -14.66 4.07
CA ALA A 155 -18.95 -14.81 4.59
C ALA A 155 -19.25 -16.26 5.05
N GLN A 156 -18.61 -17.26 4.44
CA GLN A 156 -18.72 -18.67 4.83
C GLN A 156 -17.72 -19.07 5.92
N ALA A 157 -16.72 -18.24 6.21
CA ALA A 157 -15.77 -18.49 7.27
C ALA A 157 -16.48 -18.34 8.63
N PRO A 158 -16.40 -19.33 9.52
CA PRO A 158 -16.99 -19.21 10.85
C PRO A 158 -16.35 -18.01 11.57
N ALA A 159 -17.19 -17.19 12.21
CA ALA A 159 -16.74 -16.03 12.99
C ALA A 159 -15.63 -16.48 13.95
N ARG A 160 -14.41 -15.99 13.74
CA ARG A 160 -13.32 -16.26 14.67
C ARG A 160 -13.73 -15.66 16.03
N PRO A 161 -13.64 -16.43 17.13
CA PRO A 161 -13.95 -15.88 18.45
C PRO A 161 -13.03 -14.69 18.72
N PRO A 162 -13.50 -13.65 19.42
CA PRO A 162 -12.71 -12.47 19.70
C PRO A 162 -11.47 -12.86 20.49
N THR A 163 -10.29 -12.64 19.90
CA THR A 163 -9.01 -12.82 20.60
C THR A 163 -8.84 -11.68 21.62
N GLY A 164 -9.37 -11.88 22.81
CA GLY A 164 -9.14 -11.02 23.99
C GLY A 164 -8.20 -11.69 25.00
N THR A 165 -6.90 -11.37 24.90
CA THR A 165 -5.97 -11.02 26.01
C THR A 165 -6.74 -10.54 27.27
N THR A 166 -6.56 -11.00 28.52
CA THR A 166 -5.40 -11.46 29.31
C THR A 166 -5.92 -12.22 30.53
N LYS A 167 -5.32 -13.38 30.87
CA LYS A 167 -5.43 -13.92 32.25
C LYS A 167 -4.55 -13.06 33.14
N GLN A 168 -5.14 -12.14 33.90
CA GLN A 168 -4.50 -11.55 35.07
C GLN A 168 -4.44 -12.64 36.15
N GLY A 169 -3.22 -13.05 36.50
CA GLY A 169 -2.97 -13.88 37.66
C GLY A 169 -3.20 -13.10 38.94
N VAL A 170 -4.08 -13.62 39.78
CA VAL A 170 -4.24 -13.41 41.23
C VAL A 170 -4.81 -14.78 41.64
N ILE A 171 -4.18 -15.63 42.46
CA ILE A 171 -3.46 -15.50 43.72
C ILE A 171 -2.61 -16.78 43.87
#